data_AF-A0A9W8KV56-F1
#
_entry.id   AF-A0A9W8KV56-F1
#
_cell.length_a   1.000
_cell.length_b   1.000
_cell.length_c   1.000
_cell.angle_alpha   90.00
_cell.angle_beta   90.00
_cell.angle_gamma   90.00
#
_symmetry.space_group_name_H-M   'P 1'
#
loop_
_entity.id
_entity.type
_entity.pdbx_description
1 polymer ?
#
loop_
_entity_poly.entity_id
_entity_poly.type
_entity_poly.pdbx_seq_one_letter_code
_entity_poly.pdbx_strand_id
1 'polypeptide(L)'
;MNSYDDPESFASMEEELEYWRNQTFDLRELLLDKEMEIESFKADSLELDTELEKEIKRLEAVNAELRSKNEKYKFDIKELKEKYQKAQLKAGEDLQSIERELQFVRSQQEYYRSRTRELEQNNDDLERNERMTKSTLQAMECRLSQAVEENSVLLGEVEAKKMLVDEVQRLKDELKDLNLELNVVRSRNSRAVPQNPGLSKSTANVDASGENPARVVHDIMSRVKDLESRIAGARTKVTPLIGASGQYATLHSRIARSRTIASPKSAATVFSNGSAGNGSNVDSLQKLASMRKLSSVKPGESRIGSSSLLESRLEKSRLMRESMRRNIDETAKQQTVPQRRPA
;
A
#
# COMPACT_ATOMS: atom_id res chain seq x y z
N MET A 1 63.31 -42.25 -93.45
CA MET A 1 64.21 -41.87 -94.55
C MET A 1 64.26 -43.08 -95.47
N ASN A 2 63.26 -43.21 -96.34
CA ASN A 2 63.20 -44.33 -97.28
C ASN A 2 64.18 -44.03 -98.40
N SER A 3 65.23 -44.83 -98.57
CA SER A 3 66.01 -44.81 -99.79
C SER A 3 65.14 -45.40 -100.89
N TYR A 4 64.74 -44.56 -101.84
CA TYR A 4 64.21 -45.03 -103.11
C TYR A 4 65.43 -45.44 -103.94
N ASP A 5 65.82 -46.72 -103.85
CA ASP A 5 66.76 -47.31 -104.79
C ASP A 5 65.97 -47.74 -106.02
N ASP A 6 65.89 -46.84 -107.00
CA ASP A 6 65.38 -47.22 -108.32
C ASP A 6 66.40 -48.14 -109.00
N PRO A 7 65.95 -49.26 -109.61
CA PRO A 7 66.85 -50.20 -110.27
C PRO A 7 67.59 -49.54 -111.44
N GLU A 8 68.93 -49.65 -111.45
CA GLU A 8 69.81 -48.99 -112.43
C GLU A 8 69.79 -49.64 -113.83
N SER A 9 69.16 -50.81 -114.01
CA SER A 9 69.10 -51.57 -115.28
C SER A 9 68.02 -52.66 -115.26
N PHE A 10 67.34 -52.89 -116.38
CA PHE A 10 66.31 -53.92 -116.58
C PHE A 10 66.72 -54.93 -117.65
N ALA A 11 66.30 -56.20 -117.53
CA ALA A 11 66.70 -57.25 -118.48
C ALA A 11 65.90 -57.21 -119.81
N SER A 12 64.73 -56.57 -119.82
CA SER A 12 63.98 -56.27 -121.04
C SER A 12 63.12 -55.01 -120.88
N MET A 13 62.75 -54.39 -122.01
CA MET A 13 61.83 -53.24 -122.04
C MET A 13 60.47 -53.56 -121.40
N GLU A 14 60.01 -54.81 -121.50
CA GLU A 14 58.73 -55.26 -120.92
C GLU A 14 58.78 -55.27 -119.38
N GLU A 15 59.91 -55.71 -118.81
CA GLU A 15 60.13 -55.79 -117.36
C GLU A 15 60.31 -54.40 -116.73
N GLU A 16 60.95 -53.48 -117.46
CA GLU A 16 61.00 -52.06 -117.10
C GLU A 16 59.60 -51.44 -117.04
N LEU A 17 58.78 -51.67 -118.08
CA LEU A 17 57.41 -51.17 -118.13
C LEU A 17 56.54 -51.76 -117.00
N GLU A 18 56.69 -53.04 -116.70
CA GLU A 18 55.93 -53.72 -115.65
C GLU A 18 56.36 -53.29 -114.23
N TYR A 19 57.66 -53.08 -113.99
CA TYR A 19 58.17 -52.50 -112.75
C TYR A 19 57.59 -51.09 -112.53
N TRP A 20 57.72 -50.19 -113.49
CA TRP A 20 57.20 -48.83 -113.35
C TRP A 20 55.68 -48.82 -113.23
N ARG A 21 54.97 -49.71 -113.93
CA ARG A 21 53.52 -49.85 -113.80
C ARG A 21 53.10 -50.27 -112.38
N ASN A 22 53.77 -51.28 -111.81
CA ASN A 22 53.51 -51.74 -110.45
C ASN A 22 53.89 -50.66 -109.42
N GLN A 23 55.04 -50.01 -109.57
CA GLN A 23 55.45 -48.90 -108.72
C GLN A 23 54.43 -47.75 -108.76
N THR A 24 53.88 -47.43 -109.93
CA THR A 24 52.85 -46.40 -110.05
C THR A 24 51.53 -46.83 -109.38
N PHE A 25 51.21 -48.13 -109.42
CA PHE A 25 50.03 -48.69 -108.75
C PHE A 25 50.20 -48.66 -107.23
N ASP A 26 51.32 -49.14 -106.70
CA ASP A 26 51.63 -49.14 -105.26
C ASP A 26 51.68 -47.72 -104.68
N LEU A 27 52.28 -46.77 -105.41
CA LEU A 27 52.28 -45.36 -105.01
C LEU A 27 50.87 -44.77 -105.01
N ARG A 28 50.00 -45.17 -105.94
CA ARG A 28 48.60 -44.74 -105.96
C ARG A 28 47.81 -45.34 -104.81
N GLU A 29 48.02 -46.61 -104.48
CA GLU A 29 47.40 -47.27 -103.33
C GLU A 29 47.85 -46.62 -102.01
N LEU A 30 49.16 -46.42 -101.82
CA LEU A 30 49.69 -45.74 -100.65
C LEU A 30 49.18 -44.29 -100.53
N LEU A 31 49.09 -43.58 -101.65
CA LEU A 31 48.52 -42.22 -101.67
C LEU A 31 47.06 -42.24 -101.22
N LEU A 32 46.26 -43.19 -101.73
CA LEU A 32 44.86 -43.37 -101.33
C LEU A 32 44.74 -43.68 -99.83
N ASP A 33 45.56 -44.60 -99.31
CA ASP A 33 45.57 -44.96 -97.90
C ASP A 33 45.92 -43.76 -97.02
N LYS A 34 46.92 -42.96 -97.43
CA LYS A 34 47.31 -41.75 -96.71
C LYS A 34 46.24 -40.66 -96.78
N GLU A 35 45.56 -40.53 -97.91
CA GLU A 35 44.40 -39.63 -98.04
C GLU A 35 43.27 -40.07 -97.09
N MET A 36 42.97 -41.37 -97.02
CA MET A 36 41.98 -41.91 -96.08
C MET A 36 42.37 -41.71 -94.62
N GLU A 37 43.64 -41.94 -94.26
CA GLU A 37 44.15 -41.72 -92.89
C GLU A 37 44.05 -40.25 -92.48
N ILE A 38 44.43 -39.33 -93.38
CA ILE A 38 44.30 -37.89 -93.14
C ILE A 38 42.83 -37.49 -92.95
N GLU A 39 41.93 -38.04 -93.76
CA GLU A 39 40.50 -37.72 -93.64
C GLU A 39 39.90 -38.24 -92.32
N SER A 40 40.27 -39.45 -91.91
CA SER A 40 39.91 -39.99 -90.59
C SER A 40 40.44 -39.10 -89.47
N PHE A 41 41.71 -38.70 -89.52
CA PHE A 41 42.30 -37.84 -88.50
C PHE A 41 41.61 -36.46 -88.42
N LYS A 42 41.23 -35.89 -89.56
CA LYS A 42 40.45 -34.64 -89.59
C LYS A 42 39.08 -34.82 -88.97
N ALA A 43 38.40 -35.92 -89.25
CA ALA A 43 37.09 -36.23 -88.68
C ALA A 43 37.17 -36.38 -87.16
N ASP A 44 38.15 -37.14 -86.66
CA ASP A 44 38.38 -37.33 -85.22
C ASP A 44 38.74 -36.02 -84.52
N SER A 45 39.59 -35.19 -85.15
CA SER A 45 39.95 -33.87 -84.62
C SER A 45 38.74 -32.95 -84.52
N LEU A 46 37.89 -32.95 -85.55
CA LEU A 46 36.65 -32.17 -85.55
C LEU A 46 35.68 -32.67 -84.46
N GLU A 47 35.51 -33.98 -84.30
CA GLU A 47 34.64 -34.55 -83.27
C GLU A 47 35.13 -34.13 -81.88
N LEU A 48 36.43 -34.26 -81.61
CA LEU A 48 37.04 -33.83 -80.35
C LEU A 48 36.84 -32.35 -80.07
N ASP A 49 37.09 -31.49 -81.07
CA ASP A 49 36.87 -30.04 -80.94
C ASP A 49 35.40 -29.74 -80.61
N THR A 50 34.45 -30.43 -81.25
CA THR A 50 33.02 -30.25 -80.95
C THR A 50 32.64 -30.72 -79.54
N GLU A 51 33.28 -31.77 -79.01
CA GLU A 51 33.05 -32.24 -77.65
C GLU A 51 33.62 -31.26 -76.62
N LEU A 52 34.83 -30.76 -76.86
CA LEU A 52 35.46 -29.74 -76.01
C LEU A 52 34.63 -28.44 -75.99
N GLU A 53 34.11 -27.99 -77.13
CA GLU A 53 33.21 -26.84 -77.18
C GLU A 53 31.93 -27.07 -76.38
N LYS A 54 31.33 -28.27 -76.45
CA LYS A 54 30.14 -28.62 -75.66
C LYS A 54 30.43 -28.56 -74.17
N GLU A 55 31.57 -29.11 -73.74
CA GLU A 55 31.95 -29.09 -72.32
C GLU A 55 32.28 -27.68 -71.82
N ILE A 56 32.97 -26.86 -72.62
CA ILE A 56 33.20 -25.44 -72.31
C ILE A 56 31.86 -24.72 -72.11
N LYS A 57 30.92 -24.85 -73.06
CA LYS A 57 29.59 -24.22 -72.96
C LYS A 57 28.84 -24.68 -71.71
N ARG A 58 28.93 -25.97 -71.37
CA ARG A 58 28.31 -26.54 -70.16
C ARG A 58 28.93 -25.95 -68.89
N LEU A 59 30.26 -25.89 -68.82
CA LEU A 59 30.98 -25.34 -67.67
C LEU A 59 30.73 -23.83 -67.49
N GLU A 60 30.67 -23.07 -68.58
CA GLU A 60 30.32 -21.65 -68.55
C GLU A 60 28.90 -21.43 -68.04
N ALA A 61 27.93 -22.24 -68.49
CA ALA A 61 26.55 -22.18 -68.01
C ALA A 61 26.45 -22.48 -66.50
N VAL A 62 27.13 -23.53 -66.04
CA VAL A 62 27.19 -23.87 -64.60
C VAL A 62 27.86 -22.76 -63.79
N ASN A 63 28.95 -22.17 -64.30
CA ASN A 63 29.64 -21.07 -63.63
C ASN A 63 28.74 -19.83 -63.53
N ALA A 64 28.03 -19.48 -64.60
CA ALA A 64 27.06 -18.39 -64.60
C ALA A 64 25.92 -18.64 -63.58
N GLU A 65 25.40 -19.85 -63.51
CA GLU A 65 24.38 -20.23 -62.52
C GLU A 65 24.91 -20.13 -61.08
N LEU A 66 26.10 -20.65 -60.82
CA LEU A 66 26.74 -20.57 -59.50
C LEU A 66 27.00 -19.13 -59.08
N ARG A 67 27.43 -18.25 -60.00
CA ARG A 67 27.57 -16.81 -59.76
C ARG A 67 26.25 -16.16 -59.40
N SER A 68 25.17 -16.47 -60.13
CA SER A 68 23.83 -15.96 -59.84
C SER A 68 23.35 -16.40 -58.45
N LYS A 69 23.54 -17.67 -58.08
CA LYS A 69 23.22 -18.18 -56.74
C LYS A 69 24.04 -17.50 -55.66
N ASN A 70 25.33 -17.27 -55.90
CA ASN A 70 26.21 -16.60 -54.94
C ASN A 70 25.75 -15.16 -54.66
N GLU A 71 25.37 -14.41 -55.69
CA GLU A 71 24.84 -13.05 -55.52
C GLU A 71 23.49 -13.04 -54.80
N LYS A 72 22.60 -14.00 -55.09
CA LYS A 72 21.34 -14.16 -54.34
C LYS A 72 21.61 -14.42 -52.85
N TYR A 73 22.47 -15.38 -52.52
CA TYR A 73 22.80 -15.66 -51.12
C TYR A 73 23.47 -14.49 -50.41
N LYS A 74 24.34 -13.73 -51.10
CA LYS A 74 24.91 -12.49 -50.56
C LYS A 74 23.82 -11.46 -50.25
N PHE A 75 22.83 -11.31 -51.12
CA PHE A 75 21.70 -10.43 -50.89
C PHE A 75 20.87 -10.89 -49.68
N ASP A 76 20.47 -12.16 -49.64
CA ASP A 76 19.68 -12.73 -48.55
C ASP A 76 20.39 -12.59 -47.19
N ILE A 77 21.71 -12.80 -47.16
CA ILE A 77 22.52 -12.60 -45.95
C ILE A 77 22.50 -11.14 -45.50
N LYS A 78 22.62 -10.17 -46.42
CA LYS A 78 22.55 -8.74 -46.09
C LYS A 78 21.17 -8.37 -45.55
N GLU A 79 20.11 -8.83 -46.21
CA GLU A 79 18.74 -8.58 -45.80
C GLU A 79 18.42 -9.18 -44.42
N LEU A 80 18.84 -10.42 -44.17
CA LEU A 80 18.67 -11.08 -42.87
C LEU A 80 19.46 -10.37 -41.77
N LYS A 81 20.68 -9.90 -42.05
CA LYS A 81 21.47 -9.11 -41.10
C LYS A 81 20.78 -7.80 -40.76
N GLU A 82 20.25 -7.08 -41.76
CA GLU A 82 19.53 -5.82 -41.52
C GLU A 82 18.25 -6.05 -40.71
N LYS A 83 17.46 -7.07 -41.05
CA LYS A 83 16.26 -7.45 -40.29
C LYS A 83 16.60 -7.83 -38.85
N TYR A 84 17.67 -8.58 -38.64
CA TYR A 84 18.14 -8.96 -37.30
C TYR A 84 18.57 -7.73 -36.49
N GLN A 85 19.35 -6.83 -37.07
CA GLN A 85 19.78 -5.60 -36.41
C GLN A 85 18.58 -4.71 -36.03
N LYS A 86 17.63 -4.52 -36.95
CA LYS A 86 16.39 -3.78 -36.65
C LYS A 86 15.57 -4.42 -35.54
N ALA A 87 15.43 -5.76 -35.56
CA ALA A 87 14.73 -6.48 -34.51
C ALA A 87 15.44 -6.36 -33.15
N GLN A 88 16.78 -6.41 -33.14
CA GLN A 88 17.58 -6.26 -31.93
C GLN A 88 17.47 -4.84 -31.35
N LEU A 89 17.52 -3.80 -32.19
CA LEU A 89 17.30 -2.42 -31.75
C LEU A 89 15.90 -2.24 -31.15
N LYS A 90 14.87 -2.69 -31.86
CA LYS A 90 13.49 -2.63 -31.36
C LYS A 90 13.30 -3.36 -30.04
N ALA A 91 13.87 -4.57 -29.90
CA ALA A 91 13.83 -5.30 -28.65
C ALA A 91 14.51 -4.54 -27.50
N GLY A 92 15.61 -3.83 -27.79
CA GLY A 92 16.28 -2.96 -26.83
C GLY A 92 15.42 -1.76 -26.40
N GLU A 93 14.76 -1.11 -27.35
CA GLU A 93 13.83 0.00 -27.09
C GLU A 93 12.62 -0.46 -26.26
N ASP A 94 12.02 -1.60 -26.61
CA ASP A 94 10.90 -2.21 -25.90
C ASP A 94 11.31 -2.56 -24.45
N LEU A 95 12.50 -3.15 -24.27
CA LEU A 95 13.04 -3.46 -22.94
C LEU A 95 13.21 -2.20 -22.10
N GLN A 96 13.81 -1.14 -22.65
CA GLN A 96 13.96 0.14 -21.95
C GLN A 96 12.62 0.81 -21.61
N SER A 97 11.60 0.65 -22.46
CA SER A 97 10.25 1.13 -22.15
C SER A 97 9.64 0.39 -20.97
N ILE A 98 9.70 -0.94 -21.00
CA ILE A 98 9.17 -1.81 -19.94
C ILE A 98 9.92 -1.57 -18.62
N GLU A 99 11.24 -1.40 -18.65
CA GLU A 99 12.03 -1.09 -17.46
C GLU A 99 11.64 0.24 -16.83
N ARG A 100 11.38 1.28 -17.63
CA ARG A 100 10.89 2.59 -17.15
C ARG A 100 9.50 2.46 -16.52
N GLU A 101 8.57 1.76 -17.18
CA GLU A 101 7.24 1.50 -16.64
C GLU A 101 7.30 0.70 -15.33
N LEU A 102 8.16 -0.31 -15.26
CA LEU A 102 8.37 -1.11 -14.04
C LEU A 102 8.92 -0.26 -12.89
N GLN A 103 9.90 0.60 -13.16
CA GLN A 103 10.44 1.53 -12.17
C GLN A 103 9.37 2.51 -11.68
N PHE A 104 8.56 3.05 -12.60
CA PHE A 104 7.44 3.92 -12.27
C PHE A 104 6.38 3.23 -11.40
N VAL A 105 5.98 2.00 -11.73
CA VAL A 105 5.01 1.24 -10.93
C VAL A 105 5.57 0.93 -9.54
N ARG A 106 6.86 0.59 -9.44
CA ARG A 106 7.53 0.36 -8.15
C ARG A 106 7.59 1.63 -7.29
N SER A 107 7.90 2.79 -7.88
CA SER A 107 7.91 4.05 -7.14
C SER A 107 6.51 4.46 -6.67
N GLN A 108 5.49 4.28 -7.52
CA GLN A 108 4.09 4.49 -7.13
C GLN A 108 3.66 3.56 -6.00
N GLN A 109 4.05 2.27 -6.06
CA GLN A 109 3.74 1.31 -5.00
C GLN A 109 4.35 1.74 -3.66
N GLU A 110 5.61 2.16 -3.65
CA GLU A 110 6.27 2.62 -2.43
C GLU A 110 5.65 3.94 -1.92
N TYR A 111 5.30 4.85 -2.82
CA TYR A 111 4.58 6.08 -2.48
C TYR A 111 3.25 5.78 -1.77
N TYR A 112 2.40 4.92 -2.35
CA TYR A 112 1.12 4.58 -1.74
C TYR A 112 1.28 3.82 -0.43
N ARG A 113 2.26 2.91 -0.34
CA ARG A 113 2.56 2.23 0.93
C ARG A 113 2.97 3.20 2.02
N SER A 114 3.85 4.16 1.71
CA SER A 114 4.27 5.20 2.66
C SER A 114 3.08 6.08 3.05
N ARG A 115 2.27 6.50 2.08
CA ARG A 115 1.07 7.31 2.30
C ARG A 115 0.03 6.60 3.16
N THR A 116 -0.15 5.29 3.00
CA THR A 116 -1.04 4.50 3.85
C THR A 116 -0.56 4.52 5.30
N ARG A 117 0.74 4.29 5.55
CA ARG A 117 1.30 4.36 6.91
C ARG A 117 1.16 5.74 7.54
N GLU A 118 1.37 6.80 6.77
CA GLU A 118 1.18 8.18 7.22
C GLU A 118 -0.28 8.46 7.61
N LEU A 119 -1.23 7.96 6.79
CA LEU A 119 -2.66 8.09 7.09
C LEU A 119 -3.08 7.28 8.32
N GLU A 120 -2.53 6.08 8.50
CA GLU A 120 -2.73 5.24 9.69
C GLU A 120 -2.21 5.95 10.94
N GLN A 121 -0.99 6.49 10.90
CA GLN A 121 -0.42 7.25 12.01
C GLN A 121 -1.25 8.49 12.36
N ASN A 122 -1.64 9.29 11.35
CA ASN A 122 -2.48 10.46 11.56
C ASN A 122 -3.85 10.08 12.15
N ASN A 123 -4.41 8.92 11.78
CA ASN A 123 -5.65 8.41 12.35
C ASN A 123 -5.47 8.06 13.84
N ASP A 124 -4.42 7.33 14.18
CA ASP A 124 -4.09 6.99 15.57
C ASP A 124 -3.91 8.25 16.44
N ASP A 125 -3.23 9.28 15.92
CA ASP A 125 -3.04 10.55 16.60
C ASP A 125 -4.37 11.31 16.79
N LEU A 126 -5.25 11.28 15.78
CA LEU A 126 -6.58 11.86 15.86
C LEU A 126 -7.44 11.16 16.92
N GLU A 127 -7.48 9.82 16.93
CA GLU A 127 -8.21 9.05 17.94
C GLU A 127 -7.67 9.32 19.36
N ARG A 128 -6.35 9.45 19.49
CA ARG A 128 -5.73 9.77 20.78
C ARG A 128 -6.14 11.16 21.26
N ASN A 129 -6.17 12.14 20.37
CA ASN A 129 -6.61 13.48 20.69
C ASN A 129 -8.11 13.53 21.02
N GLU A 130 -8.94 12.75 20.31
CA GLU A 130 -10.37 12.60 20.61
C GLU A 130 -10.56 12.03 22.02
N ARG A 131 -9.86 10.94 22.36
CA ARG A 131 -9.91 10.33 23.70
C ARG A 131 -9.48 11.31 24.79
N MET A 132 -8.41 12.08 24.55
CA MET A 132 -7.95 13.11 25.48
C MET A 132 -9.00 14.21 25.65
N THR A 133 -9.53 14.73 24.55
CA THR A 133 -10.54 15.82 24.55
C THR A 133 -11.83 15.38 25.22
N LYS A 134 -12.28 14.14 24.97
CA LYS A 134 -13.46 13.57 25.64
C LYS A 134 -13.24 13.43 27.15
N SER A 135 -12.06 12.97 27.56
CA SER A 135 -11.72 12.87 28.98
C SER A 135 -11.63 14.23 29.67
N THR A 136 -11.08 15.26 29.01
CA THR A 136 -11.02 16.62 29.57
C THR A 136 -12.41 17.24 29.64
N LEU A 137 -13.25 17.03 28.62
CA LEU A 137 -14.65 17.46 28.63
C LEU A 137 -15.41 16.82 29.80
N GLN A 138 -15.32 15.50 29.96
CA GLN A 138 -15.97 14.77 31.05
C GLN A 138 -15.49 15.28 32.43
N ALA A 139 -14.20 15.58 32.58
CA ALA A 139 -13.68 16.16 33.82
C ALA A 139 -14.26 17.56 34.11
N MET A 140 -14.46 18.38 33.07
CA MET A 140 -15.12 19.69 33.21
C MET A 140 -16.61 19.54 33.55
N GLU A 141 -17.31 18.60 32.92
CA GLU A 141 -18.71 18.27 33.22
C GLU A 141 -18.88 17.84 34.68
N CYS A 142 -18.06 16.91 35.18
CA CYS A 142 -18.07 16.50 36.58
C CYS A 142 -17.82 17.68 37.53
N ARG A 143 -16.87 18.57 37.19
CA ARG A 143 -16.59 19.76 37.99
C ARG A 143 -17.78 20.74 38.00
N LEU A 144 -18.46 20.90 36.86
CA LEU A 144 -19.67 21.71 36.76
C LEU A 144 -20.78 21.11 37.61
N SER A 145 -21.03 19.80 37.50
CA SER A 145 -22.03 19.09 38.31
C SER A 145 -21.77 19.27 39.81
N GLN A 146 -20.53 19.12 40.25
CA GLN A 146 -20.15 19.36 41.64
C GLN A 146 -20.43 20.81 42.06
N ALA A 147 -20.08 21.80 41.23
CA ALA A 147 -20.35 23.21 41.52
C ALA A 147 -21.87 23.51 41.57
N VAL A 148 -22.68 22.82 40.78
CA VAL A 148 -24.15 22.92 40.82
C VAL A 148 -24.70 22.32 42.12
N GLU A 149 -24.20 21.15 42.53
CA GLU A 149 -24.57 20.52 43.81
C GLU A 149 -24.21 21.42 45.00
N GLU A 150 -22.99 21.96 45.02
CA GLU A 150 -22.53 22.92 46.04
C GLU A 150 -23.44 24.17 46.09
N ASN A 151 -23.79 24.74 44.93
CA ASN A 151 -24.73 25.86 44.86
C ASN A 151 -26.13 25.48 45.37
N SER A 152 -26.63 24.28 45.07
CA SER A 152 -27.94 23.82 45.57
C SER A 152 -27.95 23.70 47.09
N VAL A 153 -26.86 23.21 47.69
CA VAL A 153 -26.73 23.14 49.16
C VAL A 153 -26.70 24.54 49.76
N LEU A 154 -25.88 25.44 49.20
CA LEU A 154 -25.79 26.83 49.67
C LEU A 154 -27.13 27.56 49.56
N LEU A 155 -27.88 27.36 48.48
CA LEU A 155 -29.24 27.91 48.34
C LEU A 155 -30.17 27.40 49.45
N GLY A 156 -30.09 26.11 49.78
CA GLY A 156 -30.83 25.53 50.91
C GLY A 156 -30.44 26.13 52.26
N GLU A 157 -29.14 26.36 52.50
CA GLU A 157 -28.65 27.02 53.72
C GLU A 157 -29.12 28.48 53.81
N VAL A 158 -29.15 29.21 52.70
CA VAL A 158 -29.65 30.59 52.64
C VAL A 158 -31.14 30.62 52.95
N GLU A 159 -31.93 29.69 52.39
CA GLU A 159 -33.37 29.60 52.69
C GLU A 159 -33.62 29.25 54.17
N ALA A 160 -32.86 28.31 54.74
CA ALA A 160 -32.95 27.98 56.17
C ALA A 160 -32.61 29.19 57.06
N LYS A 161 -31.58 29.96 56.71
CA LYS A 161 -31.23 31.21 57.40
C LYS A 161 -32.36 32.23 57.32
N LYS A 162 -33.00 32.38 56.15
CA LYS A 162 -34.14 33.28 55.96
C LYS A 162 -35.32 32.88 56.86
N MET A 163 -35.68 31.60 56.89
CA MET A 163 -36.73 31.08 57.79
C MET A 163 -36.43 31.35 59.27
N LEU A 164 -35.16 31.22 59.69
CA LEU A 164 -34.74 31.56 61.06
C LEU A 164 -34.85 33.06 61.35
N VAL A 165 -34.49 33.91 60.38
CA VAL A 165 -34.64 35.37 60.51
C VAL A 165 -36.11 35.74 60.67
N ASP A 166 -36.99 35.16 59.86
CA ASP A 166 -38.44 35.40 59.94
C ASP A 166 -39.02 34.96 61.30
N GLU A 167 -38.62 33.79 61.81
CA GLU A 167 -39.06 33.31 63.13
C GLU A 167 -38.53 34.17 64.28
N VAL A 168 -37.25 34.58 64.22
CA VAL A 168 -36.68 35.52 65.20
C VAL A 168 -37.44 36.84 65.17
N GLN A 169 -37.83 37.32 63.99
CA GLN A 169 -38.60 38.54 63.86
C GLN A 169 -40.00 38.38 64.48
N ARG A 170 -40.69 37.28 64.19
CA ARG A 170 -41.97 36.95 64.82
C ARG A 170 -41.88 36.89 66.34
N LEU A 171 -40.89 36.18 66.89
CA LEU A 171 -40.68 36.09 68.34
C LEU A 171 -40.36 37.45 68.97
N LYS A 172 -39.62 38.32 68.25
CA LYS A 172 -39.39 39.70 68.69
C LYS A 172 -40.69 40.48 68.76
N ASP A 173 -41.59 40.30 67.79
CA ASP A 173 -42.87 40.99 67.77
C ASP A 173 -43.80 40.45 68.87
N GLU A 174 -43.87 39.13 69.09
CA GLU A 174 -44.57 38.53 70.24
C GLU A 174 -43.99 39.02 71.59
N LEU A 175 -42.67 39.17 71.71
CA LEU A 175 -42.03 39.72 72.91
C LEU A 175 -42.39 41.20 73.12
N LYS A 176 -42.46 42.00 72.05
CA LYS A 176 -42.92 43.39 72.14
C LYS A 176 -44.38 43.43 72.60
N ASP A 177 -45.24 42.59 72.03
CA ASP A 177 -46.66 42.51 72.38
C ASP A 177 -46.85 42.12 73.86
N LEU A 178 -46.15 41.08 74.33
CA LEU A 178 -46.17 40.70 75.76
C LEU A 178 -45.64 41.80 76.68
N ASN A 179 -44.61 42.54 76.25
CA ASN A 179 -44.09 43.66 77.03
C ASN A 179 -45.09 44.83 77.08
N LEU A 180 -45.84 45.07 75.99
CA LEU A 180 -46.96 46.01 75.97
C LEU A 180 -48.07 45.55 76.92
N GLU A 181 -48.47 44.27 76.88
CA GLU A 181 -49.45 43.69 77.81
C GLU A 181 -49.00 43.83 79.28
N LEU A 182 -47.74 43.53 79.58
CA LEU A 182 -47.17 43.64 80.92
C LEU A 182 -47.13 45.10 81.40
N ASN A 183 -46.84 46.05 80.53
CA ASN A 183 -46.92 47.47 80.84
C ASN A 183 -48.36 47.92 81.11
N VAL A 184 -49.35 47.42 80.35
CA VAL A 184 -50.77 47.66 80.60
C VAL A 184 -51.21 47.06 81.93
N VAL A 185 -50.79 45.84 82.26
CA VAL A 185 -51.06 45.18 83.55
C VAL A 185 -50.41 45.94 84.70
N ARG A 186 -49.15 46.36 84.59
CA ARG A 186 -48.49 47.23 85.59
C ARG A 186 -49.22 48.55 85.76
N SER A 187 -49.69 49.17 84.67
CA SER A 187 -50.49 50.40 84.71
C SER A 187 -51.88 50.19 85.33
N ARG A 188 -52.48 49.01 85.18
CA ARG A 188 -53.72 48.62 85.88
C ARG A 188 -53.47 48.33 87.37
N ASN A 189 -52.39 47.64 87.74
CA ASN A 189 -52.02 47.38 89.13
C ASN A 189 -51.57 48.63 89.89
N SER A 190 -50.99 49.64 89.22
CA SER A 190 -50.66 50.92 89.85
C SER A 190 -51.88 51.84 90.04
N ARG A 191 -53.03 51.50 89.46
CA ARG A 191 -54.28 52.28 89.55
C ARG A 191 -55.22 51.83 90.68
N ALA A 192 -54.79 50.90 91.54
CA ALA A 192 -55.63 50.30 92.58
C ALA A 192 -55.16 50.56 94.03
N VAL A 193 -54.78 51.80 94.40
CA VAL A 193 -54.98 52.36 95.77
C VAL A 193 -55.07 53.90 95.67
N PRO A 194 -56.17 54.54 96.13
CA PRO A 194 -56.37 56.00 96.07
C PRO A 194 -56.15 56.72 97.43
N GLN A 195 -55.66 57.97 97.38
CA GLN A 195 -55.99 59.01 98.37
C GLN A 195 -56.40 60.30 97.64
N ASN A 196 -57.55 60.84 98.05
CA ASN A 196 -58.27 62.03 97.59
C ASN A 196 -58.33 63.03 98.78
N PRO A 197 -58.57 64.35 98.63
CA PRO A 197 -59.90 64.84 98.23
C PRO A 197 -59.91 66.11 97.34
N GLY A 198 -60.90 66.21 96.44
CA GLY A 198 -61.28 67.49 95.85
C GLY A 198 -62.28 67.45 94.68
N LEU A 199 -63.58 67.38 95.00
CA LEU A 199 -64.73 67.93 94.26
C LEU A 199 -65.12 67.40 92.85
N SER A 200 -66.29 66.73 92.83
CA SER A 200 -67.42 66.90 91.88
C SER A 200 -67.76 65.77 90.89
N LYS A 201 -68.98 65.23 91.09
CA LYS A 201 -69.97 64.68 90.15
C LYS A 201 -69.86 63.23 89.62
N SER A 202 -70.79 62.42 90.17
CA SER A 202 -71.72 61.49 89.49
C SER A 202 -71.32 60.04 89.14
N THR A 203 -72.07 59.14 89.82
CA THR A 203 -72.73 57.90 89.33
C THR A 203 -71.92 56.61 89.09
N ALA A 204 -71.98 55.72 90.10
CA ALA A 204 -72.42 54.31 90.07
C ALA A 204 -71.88 53.34 88.99
N ASN A 205 -71.01 52.38 89.38
CA ASN A 205 -71.36 50.99 89.72
C ASN A 205 -70.11 50.11 89.90
N VAL A 206 -70.20 49.21 90.89
CA VAL A 206 -69.15 48.33 91.44
C VAL A 206 -69.22 46.96 90.78
N ASP A 207 -68.08 46.36 90.41
CA ASP A 207 -67.76 44.98 90.81
C ASP A 207 -66.23 44.74 90.78
N ALA A 208 -65.69 44.41 91.94
CA ALA A 208 -64.28 44.15 92.20
C ALA A 208 -64.20 42.91 93.07
N SER A 209 -64.00 41.75 92.45
CA SER A 209 -63.59 40.53 93.13
C SER A 209 -62.08 40.36 92.97
N GLY A 210 -61.36 40.53 94.08
CA GLY A 210 -59.90 40.54 94.14
C GLY A 210 -59.26 39.22 93.70
N GLU A 211 -58.40 39.29 92.69
CA GLU A 211 -57.61 38.15 92.21
C GLU A 211 -56.50 37.80 93.20
N ASN A 212 -56.45 36.53 93.59
CA ASN A 212 -55.47 35.99 94.52
C ASN A 212 -54.09 35.86 93.81
N PRO A 213 -53.05 36.59 94.22
CA PRO A 213 -51.78 36.71 93.49
C PRO A 213 -51.07 35.38 93.24
N ALA A 214 -51.33 34.36 94.07
CA ALA A 214 -50.76 33.02 93.91
C ALA A 214 -51.24 32.30 92.64
N ARG A 215 -52.47 32.55 92.16
CA ARG A 215 -52.99 31.92 90.92
C ARG A 215 -52.35 32.50 89.67
N VAL A 216 -52.14 33.82 89.64
CA VAL A 216 -51.51 34.51 88.51
C VAL A 216 -50.06 34.05 88.35
N VAL A 217 -49.33 33.90 89.46
CA VAL A 217 -47.94 33.38 89.42
C VAL A 217 -47.91 31.92 88.95
N HIS A 218 -48.87 31.09 89.35
CA HIS A 218 -48.97 29.71 88.89
C HIS A 218 -49.25 29.58 87.38
N ASP A 219 -50.10 30.45 86.84
CA ASP A 219 -50.38 30.50 85.39
C ASP A 219 -49.17 30.99 84.59
N ILE A 220 -48.44 31.98 85.10
CA ILE A 220 -47.19 32.44 84.49
C ILE A 220 -46.15 31.31 84.51
N MET A 221 -45.97 30.62 85.63
CA MET A 221 -45.05 29.48 85.71
C MET A 221 -45.45 28.33 84.78
N SER A 222 -46.74 28.07 84.62
CA SER A 222 -47.23 27.02 83.70
C SER A 222 -46.95 27.38 82.24
N ARG A 223 -47.13 28.65 81.87
CA ARG A 223 -46.79 29.15 80.52
C ARG A 223 -45.30 29.21 80.27
N VAL A 224 -44.49 29.54 81.29
CA VAL A 224 -43.02 29.46 81.22
C VAL A 224 -42.57 28.01 80.99
N LYS A 225 -43.18 27.05 81.70
CA LYS A 225 -42.92 25.62 81.46
C LYS A 225 -43.27 25.18 80.03
N ASP A 226 -44.36 25.69 79.47
CA ASP A 226 -44.75 25.38 78.10
C ASP A 226 -43.80 26.02 77.06
N LEU A 227 -43.36 27.26 77.33
CA LEU A 227 -42.30 27.93 76.55
C LEU A 227 -40.97 27.17 76.62
N GLU A 228 -40.56 26.69 77.80
CA GLU A 228 -39.35 25.88 77.95
C GLU A 228 -39.46 24.55 77.19
N SER A 229 -40.62 23.90 77.22
CA SER A 229 -40.89 22.68 76.44
C SER A 229 -40.79 22.94 74.93
N ARG A 230 -41.35 24.06 74.45
CA ARG A 230 -41.28 24.46 73.04
C ARG A 230 -39.86 24.85 72.61
N ILE A 231 -39.10 25.51 73.46
CA ILE A 231 -37.68 25.83 73.24
C ILE A 231 -36.84 24.54 73.21
N ALA A 232 -37.11 23.59 74.10
CA ALA A 232 -36.48 22.27 74.07
C ALA A 232 -36.81 21.52 72.77
N GLY A 233 -38.07 21.58 72.32
CA GLY A 233 -38.53 21.03 71.03
C GLY A 233 -37.81 21.66 69.83
N ALA A 234 -37.62 22.98 69.83
CA ALA A 234 -36.85 23.67 68.81
C ALA A 234 -35.36 23.25 68.83
N ARG A 235 -34.76 23.09 70.01
CA ARG A 235 -33.38 22.60 70.16
C ARG A 235 -33.20 21.20 69.58
N THR A 236 -34.13 20.27 69.83
CA THR A 236 -34.08 18.91 69.23
C THR A 236 -34.15 18.90 67.70
N LYS A 237 -34.78 19.90 67.07
CA LYS A 237 -34.78 20.04 65.60
C LYS A 237 -33.48 20.66 65.06
N VAL A 238 -32.76 21.42 65.89
CA VAL A 238 -31.48 22.06 65.55
C VAL A 238 -30.29 21.12 65.79
N THR A 239 -30.35 20.20 66.76
CA THR A 239 -29.25 19.30 67.10
C THR A 239 -28.71 18.46 65.92
N PRO A 240 -29.53 17.89 65.02
CA PRO A 240 -29.02 17.15 63.85
C PRO A 240 -28.30 18.04 62.82
N LEU A 241 -28.70 19.32 62.72
CA LEU A 241 -28.15 20.29 61.76
C LEU A 241 -26.75 20.78 62.18
N ILE A 242 -26.47 20.84 63.48
CA ILE A 242 -25.14 21.16 64.00
C ILE A 242 -24.19 19.96 63.86
N GLY A 243 -24.69 18.73 64.02
CA GLY A 243 -23.90 17.50 63.85
C GLY A 243 -23.41 17.26 62.41
N ALA A 244 -24.18 17.69 61.40
CA ALA A 244 -23.78 17.61 60.00
C ALA A 244 -22.56 18.48 59.66
N SER A 245 -22.38 19.62 60.35
CA SER A 245 -21.26 20.55 60.16
C SER A 245 -19.87 19.89 60.38
N GLY A 246 -19.78 18.89 61.26
CA GLY A 246 -18.55 18.15 61.51
C GLY A 246 -18.07 17.26 60.34
N GLN A 247 -18.98 16.86 59.45
CA GLN A 247 -18.63 15.99 58.31
C GLN A 247 -17.87 16.75 57.22
N TYR A 248 -18.08 18.08 57.13
CA TYR A 248 -17.44 18.95 56.14
C TYR A 248 -15.94 19.17 56.40
N ALA A 249 -15.47 19.09 57.65
CA ALA A 249 -14.04 19.21 57.99
C ALA A 249 -13.19 18.09 57.35
N THR A 250 -13.76 16.89 57.20
CA THR A 250 -13.09 15.73 56.58
C THR A 250 -12.99 15.85 55.06
N LEU A 251 -13.94 16.50 54.38
CA LEU A 251 -13.94 16.66 52.93
C LEU A 251 -12.88 17.68 52.46
N HIS A 252 -12.71 18.79 53.18
CA HIS A 252 -11.63 19.75 52.90
C HIS A 252 -10.23 19.14 53.03
N SER A 253 -10.05 18.12 53.90
CA SER A 253 -8.77 17.42 54.08
C SER A 253 -8.39 16.45 52.93
N ARG A 254 -9.36 16.00 52.12
CA ARG A 254 -9.11 15.21 50.88
C ARG A 254 -8.75 16.11 49.69
N ILE A 255 -9.31 17.31 49.65
CA ILE A 255 -9.04 18.31 48.61
C ILE A 255 -7.58 18.83 48.72
N ALA A 256 -7.03 18.93 49.94
CA ALA A 256 -5.64 19.36 50.14
C ALA A 256 -4.58 18.34 49.68
N ARG A 257 -4.88 17.03 49.70
CA ARG A 257 -3.93 15.96 49.29
C ARG A 257 -3.85 15.69 47.79
N SER A 258 -4.76 16.26 47.00
CA SER A 258 -4.83 16.02 45.54
C SER A 258 -4.15 17.11 44.70
N ARG A 259 -3.34 17.99 45.32
CA ARG A 259 -2.66 19.13 44.66
C ARG A 259 -1.21 18.92 44.24
N THR A 260 -0.70 17.69 44.22
CA THR A 260 0.63 17.41 43.62
C THR A 260 0.47 16.54 42.38
N ILE A 261 0.07 17.17 41.27
CA ILE A 261 0.37 16.66 39.94
C ILE A 261 1.55 17.46 39.44
N ALA A 262 2.68 16.77 39.29
CA ALA A 262 3.92 17.30 38.75
C ALA A 262 3.71 17.85 37.33
N SER A 263 4.32 19.00 37.07
CA SER A 263 4.45 19.59 35.74
C SER A 263 5.41 18.75 34.88
N PRO A 264 5.08 18.41 33.61
CA PRO A 264 6.06 17.83 32.71
C PRO A 264 6.96 18.96 32.20
N LYS A 265 8.19 19.03 32.74
CA LYS A 265 9.28 19.77 32.12
C LYS A 265 9.71 19.03 30.86
N SER A 266 9.69 19.74 29.74
CA SER A 266 10.37 19.36 28.51
C SER A 266 11.83 18.98 28.80
N ALA A 267 12.17 17.73 28.53
CA ALA A 267 13.56 17.28 28.45
C ALA A 267 13.92 17.13 26.98
N ALA A 268 14.61 18.13 26.45
CA ALA A 268 15.47 17.93 25.30
C ALA A 268 16.63 17.03 25.74
N THR A 269 16.84 15.91 25.05
CA THR A 269 18.06 15.13 25.17
C THR A 269 18.69 15.04 23.79
N VAL A 270 19.71 15.87 23.62
CA VAL A 270 20.79 15.67 22.66
C VAL A 270 21.63 14.51 23.19
N PHE A 271 21.83 13.47 22.39
CA PHE A 271 23.04 12.66 22.46
C PHE A 271 23.48 12.28 21.06
N SER A 272 24.77 12.50 20.84
CA SER A 272 25.54 12.28 19.63
C SER A 272 26.26 10.92 19.64
N ASN A 273 26.42 10.38 18.43
CA ASN A 273 27.52 9.54 17.91
C ASN A 273 27.67 8.07 18.33
N GLY A 274 27.88 7.20 17.32
CA GLY A 274 28.67 5.97 17.48
C GLY A 274 28.33 4.77 16.59
N SER A 275 28.75 4.83 15.32
CA SER A 275 29.26 3.77 14.40
C SER A 275 29.05 2.25 14.65
N ALA A 276 28.81 1.58 13.50
CA ALA A 276 29.25 0.24 13.06
C ALA A 276 28.57 -1.04 13.62
N GLY A 277 28.10 -1.89 12.69
CA GLY A 277 27.66 -3.25 12.99
C GLY A 277 27.02 -3.96 11.80
N ASN A 278 27.87 -4.55 10.96
CA ASN A 278 27.54 -5.51 9.91
C ASN A 278 26.85 -6.76 10.50
N GLY A 279 25.84 -7.33 9.82
CA GLY A 279 25.14 -8.52 10.34
C GLY A 279 24.08 -9.08 9.39
N SER A 280 24.51 -10.03 8.56
CA SER A 280 23.70 -10.97 7.79
C SER A 280 22.76 -11.83 8.65
N ASN A 281 21.54 -12.08 8.16
CA ASN A 281 20.74 -13.33 8.30
C ASN A 281 19.43 -13.09 7.49
N VAL A 282 19.21 -13.68 6.31
CA VAL A 282 18.82 -15.07 6.02
C VAL A 282 17.70 -15.62 6.93
N ASP A 283 16.66 -16.11 6.26
CA ASP A 283 15.51 -16.90 6.75
C ASP A 283 14.40 -16.24 7.56
N SER A 284 13.27 -16.05 6.87
CA SER A 284 11.95 -16.50 7.36
C SER A 284 10.97 -16.64 6.20
N LEU A 285 11.02 -17.81 5.53
CA LEU A 285 9.91 -18.36 4.77
C LEU A 285 8.91 -19.00 5.74
N GLN A 286 7.70 -18.47 5.83
CA GLN A 286 6.42 -19.21 5.77
C GLN A 286 5.25 -18.37 6.33
N LYS A 287 4.07 -18.61 5.74
CA LYS A 287 2.72 -18.09 6.08
C LYS A 287 2.54 -16.60 5.71
N LEU A 288 1.69 -16.23 4.75
CA LEU A 288 0.30 -16.64 4.61
C LEU A 288 -0.12 -16.69 3.13
N ALA A 289 -0.46 -17.89 2.67
CA ALA A 289 -1.35 -18.10 1.55
C ALA A 289 -2.78 -17.94 2.05
N SER A 290 -3.41 -16.79 1.78
CA SER A 290 -4.86 -16.61 1.71
C SER A 290 -5.13 -15.17 1.31
N MET A 291 -5.60 -14.99 0.08
CA MET A 291 -6.41 -13.87 -0.43
C MET A 291 -6.35 -13.93 -1.97
N ARG A 292 -7.07 -14.90 -2.55
CA ARG A 292 -7.43 -14.85 -3.96
C ARG A 292 -8.80 -15.48 -4.17
N LYS A 293 -9.84 -14.71 -3.91
CA LYS A 293 -11.17 -14.88 -4.49
C LYS A 293 -11.75 -13.49 -4.69
N LEU A 294 -11.83 -13.07 -5.96
CA LEU A 294 -12.91 -12.26 -6.55
C LEU A 294 -12.48 -11.78 -7.95
N SER A 295 -12.80 -12.58 -8.95
CA SER A 295 -13.37 -12.05 -10.21
C SER A 295 -14.05 -13.22 -10.95
N SER A 296 -15.37 -13.15 -11.00
CA SER A 296 -16.22 -14.00 -11.82
C SER A 296 -16.02 -13.62 -13.29
N VAL A 297 -15.45 -14.54 -14.07
CA VAL A 297 -15.43 -14.43 -15.54
C VAL A 297 -16.25 -15.57 -16.11
N LYS A 298 -17.15 -15.20 -17.03
CA LYS A 298 -18.12 -16.07 -17.71
C LYS A 298 -17.44 -17.22 -18.47
N PRO A 299 -18.07 -18.40 -18.59
CA PRO A 299 -17.49 -19.53 -19.33
C PRO A 299 -17.72 -19.28 -20.84
N GLY A 300 -16.64 -19.18 -21.63
CA GLY A 300 -16.78 -19.11 -23.09
C GLY A 300 -15.59 -18.63 -23.92
N GLU A 301 -14.54 -18.06 -23.33
CA GLU A 301 -13.37 -17.62 -24.12
C GLU A 301 -12.10 -18.36 -23.72
N SER A 302 -11.69 -19.28 -24.58
CA SER A 302 -10.36 -19.90 -24.55
C SER A 302 -9.29 -18.85 -24.89
N ARG A 303 -8.85 -18.10 -23.88
CA ARG A 303 -7.60 -17.33 -23.96
C ARG A 303 -6.43 -18.31 -24.02
N ILE A 304 -5.95 -18.60 -25.22
CA ILE A 304 -4.63 -19.21 -25.42
C ILE A 304 -3.63 -18.22 -24.83
N GLY A 305 -3.04 -18.57 -23.68
CA GLY A 305 -2.08 -17.72 -22.99
C GLY A 305 -0.90 -17.41 -23.91
N SER A 306 -0.46 -16.16 -23.93
CA SER A 306 0.72 -15.67 -24.69
C SER A 306 1.99 -16.50 -24.44
N SER A 307 2.09 -17.15 -23.27
CA SER A 307 3.13 -18.14 -22.96
C SER A 307 3.10 -19.37 -23.89
N SER A 308 1.93 -19.92 -24.18
CA SER A 308 1.76 -21.11 -25.02
C SER A 308 2.14 -20.85 -26.49
N LEU A 309 1.86 -19.64 -26.99
CA LEU A 309 2.26 -19.24 -28.34
C LEU A 309 3.77 -19.02 -28.46
N LEU A 310 4.41 -18.43 -27.44
CA LEU A 310 5.87 -18.27 -27.40
C LEU A 310 6.58 -19.62 -27.30
N GLU A 311 6.06 -20.53 -26.48
CA GLU A 311 6.60 -21.88 -26.29
C GLU A 311 6.48 -22.72 -27.57
N SER A 312 5.32 -22.68 -28.23
CA SER A 312 5.11 -23.34 -29.53
C SER A 312 6.02 -22.75 -30.63
N ARG A 313 6.29 -21.44 -30.59
CA ARG A 313 7.21 -20.78 -31.55
C ARG A 313 8.67 -21.15 -31.29
N LEU A 314 9.07 -21.29 -30.03
CA LEU A 314 10.39 -21.76 -29.61
C LEU A 314 10.60 -23.23 -29.99
N GLU A 315 9.59 -24.08 -29.78
CA GLU A 315 9.62 -25.49 -30.14
C GLU A 315 9.71 -25.69 -31.66
N LYS A 316 8.93 -24.93 -32.44
CA LYS A 316 9.03 -24.93 -33.90
C LYS A 316 10.40 -24.46 -34.40
N SER A 317 10.99 -23.45 -33.75
CA SER A 317 12.37 -23.01 -34.03
C SER A 317 13.42 -24.06 -33.69
N ARG A 318 13.22 -24.83 -32.61
CA ARG A 318 14.09 -25.93 -32.22
C ARG A 318 14.05 -27.08 -33.23
N LEU A 319 12.85 -27.52 -33.64
CA LEU A 319 12.67 -28.55 -34.66
C LEU A 319 13.28 -28.16 -36.01
N MET A 320 13.15 -26.90 -36.41
CA MET A 320 13.75 -26.40 -37.67
C MET A 320 15.28 -26.46 -37.64
N ARG A 321 15.91 -26.09 -36.51
CA ARG A 321 17.36 -26.20 -36.34
C ARG A 321 17.84 -27.65 -36.33
N GLU A 322 17.05 -28.55 -35.76
CA GLU A 322 17.37 -29.97 -35.71
C GLU A 322 17.26 -30.63 -37.09
N SER A 323 16.25 -30.26 -37.88
CA SER A 323 16.11 -30.67 -39.28
C SER A 323 17.28 -30.17 -40.15
N MET A 324 17.70 -28.91 -39.97
CA MET A 324 18.86 -28.38 -40.70
C MET A 324 20.16 -29.12 -40.37
N ARG A 325 20.37 -29.49 -39.10
CA ARG A 325 21.54 -30.31 -38.69
C ARG A 325 21.52 -31.69 -39.35
N ARG A 326 20.38 -32.38 -39.34
CA ARG A 326 20.27 -33.70 -39.98
C ARG A 326 20.52 -33.64 -41.49
N ASN A 327 20.01 -32.63 -42.18
CA ASN A 327 20.27 -32.46 -43.61
C ASN A 327 21.75 -32.21 -43.90
N ILE A 328 22.43 -31.40 -43.08
CA ILE A 328 23.88 -31.17 -43.23
C ILE A 328 24.65 -32.49 -43.03
N ASP A 329 24.32 -33.26 -41.98
CA ASP A 329 24.96 -34.54 -41.72
C ASP A 329 24.71 -35.58 -42.83
N GLU A 330 23.52 -35.59 -43.44
CA GLU A 330 23.21 -36.44 -44.59
C GLU A 330 23.99 -36.03 -45.84
N THR A 331 24.08 -34.72 -46.12
CA THR A 331 24.90 -34.23 -47.25
C THR A 331 26.39 -34.53 -47.08
N ALA A 332 26.89 -34.49 -45.84
CA ALA A 332 28.28 -34.84 -45.54
C ALA A 332 28.57 -36.33 -45.74
N LYS A 333 27.61 -37.20 -45.41
CA LYS A 333 27.71 -38.66 -45.66
C LYS A 333 27.67 -38.99 -47.15
N GLN A 334 26.88 -38.28 -47.97
CA GLN A 334 26.81 -38.53 -49.41
C GLN A 334 28.08 -38.08 -50.17
N GLN A 335 28.83 -37.12 -49.65
CA GLN A 335 30.09 -36.66 -50.27
C GLN A 335 31.31 -37.55 -49.93
N THR A 336 31.18 -38.52 -49.02
CA THR A 336 32.27 -39.45 -48.66
C THR A 336 32.12 -40.78 -49.42
N VAL A 337 32.18 -40.72 -50.75
CA VAL A 337 32.38 -41.93 -51.57
C VAL A 337 33.86 -42.32 -51.47
N PRO A 338 34.23 -43.53 -51.01
CA PRO A 338 35.62 -43.93 -50.89
C PRO A 338 36.21 -44.14 -52.29
N GLN A 339 37.17 -43.30 -52.69
CA GLN A 339 37.97 -43.56 -53.89
C GLN A 339 38.78 -44.84 -53.68
N ARG A 340 38.37 -45.93 -54.34
CA ARG A 340 39.22 -47.09 -54.56
C ARG A 340 40.41 -46.65 -55.41
N ARG A 341 41.61 -46.67 -54.84
CA ARG A 341 42.86 -46.57 -55.61
C ARG A 341 42.97 -47.81 -56.51
N PRO A 342 43.25 -47.65 -57.82
CA PRO A 342 43.58 -48.77 -58.68
C PRO A 342 44.99 -49.29 -58.32
N ALA A 343 45.15 -50.62 -58.42
CA ALA A 343 46.38 -51.36 -58.16
C ALA A 343 47.32 -51.35 -59.36
#